data_AF-A0A1H4JEI0-F1
#
_entry.id   AF-A0A1H4JEI0-F1
#
_cell.length_a   1.000
_cell.length_b   1.000
_cell.length_c   1.000
_cell.angle_alpha   90.00
_cell.angle_beta   90.00
_cell.angle_gamma   90.00
#
_symmetry.space_group_name_H-M   'P 1'
#
loop_
_entity.id
_entity.type
_entity.pdbx_description
1 polymer ?
#
loop_
_entity_poly.entity_id
_entity_poly.type
_entity_poly.pdbx_seq_one_letter_code
_entity_poly.pdbx_strand_id
1 'polypeptide(L)'
;MVRPRPLPVDPLAEAKRQWLAHGWSDAAEGMTVVTSVMRAQQLLLARVDATLKPFALSFARYEMLRLLAFSRAGRLPLSSVVARLQVHATTVTSTAERLVRDGLIVREPHPHDGRAALLALTDDGRELVDRATAALNADVFADPGSAALTPQNSWRSWRACARPPATSATRDRSPSPSDMAEFVLERLIRAPRETVFAVALDPGLHLRSMARYSETMVEAPADGVFGEGATVTWRARHFGIPFRLRSIVYDIDPPRGFRDRQIAGPFGSFLHEHVFEEHPEGTIMRDTIVFHSPLGPLGRLVDRVILREYMRRLIEERNEHLAAEAEAAAGAGGPGRTLPA
;
A
#
# COMPACT_ATOMS: atom_id res chain seq x y z
N MET A 1 -7.78 28.40 -22.52
CA MET A 1 -8.54 28.00 -21.32
C MET A 1 -8.40 29.10 -20.27
N VAL A 2 -9.51 29.59 -19.71
CA VAL A 2 -9.46 30.56 -18.60
C VAL A 2 -9.00 29.80 -17.37
N ARG A 3 -7.79 30.10 -16.87
CA ARG A 3 -7.33 29.58 -15.58
C ARG A 3 -8.32 30.07 -14.51
N PRO A 4 -8.94 29.19 -13.71
CA PRO A 4 -9.81 29.63 -12.63
C PRO A 4 -9.01 30.55 -11.71
N ARG A 5 -9.57 31.72 -11.42
CA ARG A 5 -8.94 32.73 -10.58
C ARG A 5 -8.65 32.10 -9.21
N PRO A 6 -7.45 32.26 -8.64
CA PRO A 6 -7.14 31.72 -7.31
C PRO A 6 -8.18 32.22 -6.30
N LEU A 7 -8.66 31.32 -5.45
CA LEU A 7 -9.53 31.71 -4.34
C LEU A 7 -8.78 32.71 -3.43
N PRO A 8 -9.48 33.69 -2.84
CA PRO A 8 -8.85 34.65 -1.92
C PRO A 8 -8.19 34.00 -0.70
N VAL A 9 -8.61 32.78 -0.38
CA VAL A 9 -8.14 31.98 0.75
C VAL A 9 -7.71 30.60 0.25
N ASP A 10 -6.64 30.05 0.83
CA ASP A 10 -6.27 28.65 0.65
C ASP A 10 -7.31 27.76 1.34
N PRO A 11 -8.09 26.95 0.59
CA PRO A 11 -9.13 26.13 1.17
C PRO A 11 -8.60 25.00 2.06
N LEU A 12 -7.35 24.53 1.88
CA LEU A 12 -6.76 23.52 2.76
C LEU A 12 -6.40 24.15 4.11
N ALA A 13 -5.78 25.33 4.09
CA ALA A 13 -5.50 26.09 5.30
C ALA A 13 -6.79 26.48 6.05
N GLU A 14 -7.85 26.87 5.33
CA GLU A 14 -9.16 27.16 5.93
C GLU A 14 -9.80 25.90 6.51
N ALA A 15 -9.81 24.77 5.78
CA ALA A 15 -10.32 23.50 6.32
C ALA A 15 -9.58 23.08 7.60
N LYS A 16 -8.24 23.21 7.63
CA LYS A 16 -7.44 22.93 8.83
C LYS A 16 -7.82 23.84 9.99
N ARG A 17 -7.96 25.16 9.76
CA ARG A 17 -8.43 26.11 10.79
C ARG A 17 -9.78 25.72 11.36
N GLN A 18 -10.72 25.32 10.50
CA GLN A 18 -12.04 24.88 10.93
C GLN A 18 -11.98 23.61 11.78
N TRP A 19 -11.15 22.63 11.41
CA TRP A 19 -10.95 21.42 12.22
C TRP A 19 -10.44 21.74 13.64
N LEU A 20 -9.46 22.63 13.74
CA LEU A 20 -8.92 23.07 15.02
C LEU A 20 -9.98 23.82 15.86
N ALA A 21 -10.75 24.71 15.22
CA ALA A 21 -11.79 25.49 15.89
C ALA A 21 -12.94 24.62 16.45
N HIS A 22 -13.17 23.43 15.88
CA HIS A 22 -14.22 22.50 16.31
C HIS A 22 -13.69 21.39 17.24
N GLY A 23 -12.45 21.51 17.74
CA GLY A 23 -11.90 20.59 18.73
C GLY A 23 -11.38 19.26 18.15
N TRP A 24 -11.21 19.14 16.83
CA TRP A 24 -10.67 17.94 16.17
C TRP A 24 -9.17 18.03 15.91
N SER A 25 -8.42 18.53 16.90
CA SER A 25 -6.98 18.82 16.77
C SER A 25 -6.18 17.59 16.36
N ASP A 26 -6.46 16.44 16.94
CA ASP A 26 -5.74 15.19 16.68
C ASP A 26 -5.91 14.70 15.22
N ALA A 27 -7.02 15.07 14.56
CA ALA A 27 -7.32 14.68 13.19
C ALA A 27 -6.98 15.75 12.14
N ALA A 28 -6.67 16.98 12.55
CA ALA A 28 -6.52 18.12 11.65
C ALA A 28 -5.39 17.94 10.62
N GLU A 29 -4.26 17.38 11.04
CA GLU A 29 -3.14 17.07 10.13
C GLU A 29 -3.48 15.94 9.16
N GLY A 30 -4.09 14.86 9.67
CA GLY A 30 -4.51 13.72 8.84
C GLY A 30 -5.54 14.12 7.78
N MET A 31 -6.54 14.90 8.17
CA MET A 31 -7.51 15.49 7.23
C MET A 31 -6.82 16.34 6.17
N THR A 32 -5.89 17.22 6.57
CA THR A 32 -5.16 18.08 5.63
C THR A 32 -4.40 17.26 4.58
N VAL A 33 -3.74 16.17 4.99
CA VAL A 33 -3.04 15.27 4.05
C VAL A 33 -4.02 14.61 3.09
N VAL A 34 -5.11 14.03 3.59
CA VAL A 34 -6.11 13.34 2.75
C VAL A 34 -6.72 14.31 1.73
N THR A 35 -7.14 15.50 2.17
CA THR A 35 -7.73 16.51 1.27
C THR A 35 -6.69 17.03 0.26
N SER A 36 -5.42 17.13 0.65
CA SER A 36 -4.33 17.51 -0.28
C SER A 36 -4.15 16.47 -1.38
N VAL A 37 -4.16 15.17 -1.05
CA VAL A 37 -4.05 14.09 -2.05
C VAL A 37 -5.27 14.07 -2.97
N MET A 38 -6.48 14.14 -2.43
CA MET A 38 -7.71 14.16 -3.23
C MET A 38 -7.75 15.36 -4.18
N ARG A 39 -7.29 16.53 -3.71
CA ARG A 39 -7.22 17.72 -4.55
C ARG A 39 -6.16 17.62 -5.64
N ALA A 40 -4.98 17.12 -5.29
CA ALA A 40 -3.92 16.85 -6.26
C ALA A 40 -4.40 15.87 -7.34
N GLN A 41 -5.09 14.79 -6.94
CA GLN A 41 -5.71 13.84 -7.85
C GLN A 41 -6.71 14.53 -8.79
N GLN A 42 -7.64 15.33 -8.26
CA GLN A 42 -8.63 16.06 -9.07
C GLN A 42 -7.99 17.00 -10.08
N LEU A 43 -6.94 17.72 -9.68
CA LEU A 43 -6.21 18.64 -10.56
C LEU A 43 -5.45 17.91 -11.66
N LEU A 44 -4.77 16.81 -11.30
CA LEU A 44 -4.07 15.96 -12.26
C LEU A 44 -5.06 15.33 -13.26
N LEU A 45 -6.16 14.76 -12.76
CA LEU A 45 -7.18 14.15 -13.61
C LEU A 45 -7.80 15.18 -14.57
N ALA A 46 -8.12 16.38 -14.09
CA ALA A 46 -8.63 17.45 -14.93
C ALA A 46 -7.64 17.86 -16.03
N ARG A 47 -6.33 17.93 -15.72
CA ARG A 47 -5.28 18.24 -16.69
C ARG A 47 -5.11 17.12 -17.71
N VAL A 48 -5.13 15.87 -17.27
CA VAL A 48 -5.08 14.69 -18.14
C VAL A 48 -6.28 14.68 -19.09
N ASP A 49 -7.50 14.82 -18.58
CA ASP A 49 -8.71 14.83 -19.41
C ASP A 49 -8.73 16.03 -20.37
N ALA A 50 -8.23 17.19 -19.97
CA ALA A 50 -8.07 18.34 -20.86
C ALA A 50 -7.10 18.04 -22.02
N THR A 51 -6.01 17.31 -21.74
CA THR A 51 -5.01 16.88 -22.74
C THR A 51 -5.56 15.78 -23.65
N LEU A 52 -6.40 14.90 -23.13
CA LEU A 52 -7.03 13.81 -23.88
C LEU A 52 -8.26 14.23 -24.71
N LYS A 53 -8.86 15.39 -24.39
CA LYS A 53 -10.05 15.91 -25.08
C LYS A 53 -9.92 15.97 -26.61
N PRO A 54 -8.81 16.44 -27.21
CA PRO A 54 -8.65 16.46 -28.68
C PRO A 54 -8.65 15.07 -29.32
N PHE A 55 -8.33 14.02 -28.56
CA PHE A 55 -8.35 12.63 -29.00
C PHE A 55 -9.70 11.96 -28.78
N ALA A 56 -10.70 12.72 -28.29
CA ALA A 56 -11.99 12.19 -27.87
C ALA A 56 -11.87 11.02 -26.88
N LEU A 57 -10.83 11.02 -26.03
CA LEU A 57 -10.58 10.00 -25.00
C LEU A 57 -10.86 10.56 -23.60
N SER A 58 -11.28 9.68 -22.70
CA SER A 58 -11.20 9.90 -21.25
C SER A 58 -9.97 9.17 -20.71
N PHE A 59 -9.50 9.52 -19.51
CA PHE A 59 -8.36 8.83 -18.92
C PHE A 59 -8.56 7.30 -18.83
N ALA A 60 -9.73 6.83 -18.38
CA ALA A 60 -10.02 5.40 -18.30
C ALA A 60 -9.97 4.66 -19.67
N ARG A 61 -10.39 5.33 -20.76
CA ARG A 61 -10.29 4.77 -22.11
C ARG A 61 -8.84 4.74 -22.59
N TYR A 62 -8.09 5.82 -22.35
CA TYR A 62 -6.66 5.88 -22.63
C TYR A 62 -5.87 4.78 -21.90
N GLU A 63 -6.10 4.59 -20.60
CA GLU A 63 -5.40 3.57 -19.81
C GLU A 63 -5.65 2.16 -20.33
N MET A 64 -6.88 1.84 -20.72
CA MET A 64 -7.19 0.54 -21.33
C MET A 64 -6.46 0.34 -22.65
N LEU A 65 -6.47 1.33 -23.55
CA LEU A 65 -5.73 1.25 -24.82
C LEU A 65 -4.22 1.11 -24.58
N ARG A 66 -3.66 1.88 -23.65
CA ARG A 66 -2.22 1.86 -23.37
C ARG A 66 -1.79 0.54 -22.76
N LEU A 67 -2.63 -0.02 -21.88
CA LEU A 67 -2.43 -1.34 -21.27
C LEU A 67 -2.41 -2.45 -22.34
N LEU A 68 -3.36 -2.43 -23.27
CA LEU A 68 -3.38 -3.39 -24.39
C LEU A 68 -2.16 -3.21 -25.28
N ALA A 69 -1.79 -1.96 -25.57
CA ALA A 69 -0.66 -1.65 -26.44
C ALA A 69 0.70 -2.08 -25.87
N PHE A 70 0.87 -2.12 -24.54
CA PHE A 70 2.05 -2.69 -23.87
C PHE A 70 2.03 -4.21 -23.73
N SER A 71 0.90 -4.86 -24.02
CA SER A 71 0.87 -6.31 -24.02
C SER A 71 1.62 -6.85 -25.24
N ARG A 72 2.34 -7.96 -25.06
CA ARG A 72 3.19 -8.57 -26.10
C ARG A 72 2.46 -8.82 -27.43
N ALA A 73 1.17 -9.11 -27.36
CA ALA A 73 0.34 -9.47 -28.51
C ALA A 73 -0.78 -8.44 -28.81
N GLY A 74 -0.74 -7.26 -28.18
CA GLY A 74 -1.78 -6.25 -28.32
C GLY A 74 -3.15 -6.66 -27.78
N ARG A 75 -3.23 -7.79 -27.06
CA ARG A 75 -4.47 -8.40 -26.57
C ARG A 75 -4.35 -8.88 -25.13
N LEU A 76 -5.45 -8.86 -24.38
CA LEU A 76 -5.52 -9.35 -23.00
C LEU A 76 -6.93 -9.91 -22.68
N PRO A 77 -7.04 -10.93 -21.82
CA PRO A 77 -8.32 -11.34 -21.25
C PRO A 77 -8.97 -10.20 -20.47
N LEU A 78 -10.29 -10.07 -20.53
CA LEU A 78 -11.03 -9.05 -19.77
C LEU A 78 -10.72 -9.09 -18.26
N SER A 79 -10.60 -10.29 -17.70
CA SER A 79 -10.21 -10.50 -16.29
C SER A 79 -8.82 -9.95 -15.98
N SER A 80 -7.88 -10.04 -16.92
CA SER A 80 -6.54 -9.45 -16.78
C SER A 80 -6.58 -7.92 -16.87
N VAL A 81 -7.48 -7.35 -17.66
CA VAL A 81 -7.67 -5.89 -17.74
C VAL A 81 -8.24 -5.36 -16.42
N VAL A 82 -9.26 -6.02 -15.85
CA VAL A 82 -9.81 -5.69 -14.52
C VAL A 82 -8.71 -5.76 -13.46
N ALA A 83 -7.94 -6.86 -13.44
CA ALA A 83 -6.87 -7.05 -12.47
C ALA A 83 -5.71 -6.07 -12.63
N ARG A 84 -5.49 -5.46 -13.80
CA ARG A 84 -4.36 -4.54 -14.01
C ARG A 84 -4.75 -3.07 -13.86
N LEU A 85 -5.97 -2.71 -14.21
CA LEU A 85 -6.47 -1.33 -14.04
C LEU A 85 -6.95 -1.06 -12.60
N GLN A 86 -7.15 -2.09 -11.78
CA GLN A 86 -7.56 -1.94 -10.37
C GLN A 86 -8.88 -1.16 -10.19
N VAL A 87 -9.75 -1.21 -11.21
CA VAL A 87 -11.09 -0.60 -11.19
C VAL A 87 -12.16 -1.68 -11.20
N HIS A 88 -13.37 -1.32 -10.78
CA HIS A 88 -14.50 -2.24 -10.73
C HIS A 88 -14.81 -2.83 -12.13
N ALA A 89 -15.22 -4.10 -12.17
CA ALA A 89 -15.44 -4.83 -13.43
C ALA A 89 -16.49 -4.17 -14.33
N THR A 90 -17.55 -3.56 -13.77
CA THR A 90 -18.57 -2.83 -14.55
C THR A 90 -17.99 -1.60 -15.28
N THR A 91 -17.02 -0.93 -14.66
CA THR A 91 -16.29 0.19 -15.28
C THR A 91 -15.45 -0.30 -16.46
N VAL A 92 -14.78 -1.45 -16.31
CA VAL A 92 -14.01 -2.05 -17.41
C VAL A 92 -14.93 -2.46 -18.56
N THR A 93 -16.02 -3.17 -18.29
CA THR A 93 -16.96 -3.60 -19.33
C THR A 93 -17.53 -2.42 -20.11
N SER A 94 -18.04 -1.39 -19.42
CA SER A 94 -18.58 -0.20 -20.10
C SER A 94 -17.54 0.59 -20.87
N THR A 95 -16.28 0.60 -20.42
CA THR A 95 -15.16 1.24 -21.11
C THR A 95 -14.77 0.47 -22.37
N ALA A 96 -14.71 -0.86 -22.28
CA ALA A 96 -14.45 -1.73 -23.41
C ALA A 96 -15.55 -1.62 -24.48
N GLU A 97 -16.83 -1.63 -24.09
CA GLU A 97 -17.96 -1.47 -25.01
C GLU A 97 -17.90 -0.15 -25.79
N ARG A 98 -17.51 0.95 -25.14
CA ARG A 98 -17.31 2.23 -25.83
C ARG A 98 -16.14 2.16 -26.81
N LEU A 99 -15.00 1.59 -26.41
CA LEU A 99 -13.84 1.45 -27.28
C LEU A 99 -14.10 0.52 -28.47
N VAL A 100 -14.92 -0.52 -28.30
CA VAL A 100 -15.38 -1.38 -29.40
C VAL A 100 -16.26 -0.59 -30.36
N ARG A 101 -17.23 0.18 -29.83
CA ARG A 101 -18.09 1.04 -30.64
C ARG A 101 -17.28 2.07 -31.43
N ASP A 102 -16.23 2.60 -30.82
CA ASP A 102 -15.33 3.59 -31.43
C ASP A 102 -14.32 2.94 -32.41
N GLY A 103 -14.32 1.61 -32.57
CA GLY A 103 -13.41 0.89 -33.48
C GLY A 103 -11.96 0.76 -33.00
N LEU A 104 -11.68 1.10 -31.73
CA LEU A 104 -10.33 1.17 -31.17
C LEU A 104 -9.85 -0.15 -30.56
N ILE A 105 -10.79 -1.04 -30.22
CA ILE A 105 -10.51 -2.41 -29.81
C ILE A 105 -11.56 -3.35 -30.42
N VAL A 106 -11.24 -4.63 -30.49
CA VAL A 106 -12.19 -5.70 -30.83
C VAL A 106 -12.29 -6.71 -29.70
N ARG A 107 -13.43 -7.39 -29.63
CA ARG A 107 -13.67 -8.48 -28.67
C ARG A 107 -13.60 -9.81 -29.40
N GLU A 108 -12.66 -10.65 -29.00
CA GLU A 108 -12.43 -11.98 -29.57
C GLU A 108 -12.79 -13.07 -28.56
N PRO A 109 -13.25 -14.26 -29.01
CA PRO A 109 -13.37 -15.42 -28.14
C PRO A 109 -11.97 -15.86 -27.69
N HIS A 110 -11.83 -16.27 -26.43
CA HIS A 110 -10.55 -16.77 -25.93
C HIS A 110 -10.26 -18.18 -26.49
N PRO A 111 -9.09 -18.42 -27.10
CA PRO A 111 -8.81 -19.64 -27.88
C PRO A 111 -8.80 -20.93 -27.06
N HIS A 112 -8.58 -20.82 -25.75
CA HIS A 112 -8.51 -21.97 -24.83
C HIS A 112 -9.58 -21.92 -23.73
N ASP A 113 -10.43 -20.88 -23.70
CA ASP A 113 -11.47 -20.71 -22.68
C ASP A 113 -12.72 -20.13 -23.33
N GLY A 114 -13.64 -20.98 -23.75
CA GLY A 114 -14.86 -20.57 -24.43
C GLY A 114 -15.77 -19.64 -23.62
N ARG A 115 -15.51 -19.44 -22.32
CA ARG A 115 -16.26 -18.52 -21.44
C ARG A 115 -15.59 -17.16 -21.27
N ALA A 116 -14.31 -17.04 -21.62
CA ALA A 116 -13.55 -15.80 -21.50
C ALA A 116 -13.54 -15.00 -22.82
N ALA A 117 -13.59 -13.68 -22.69
CA ALA A 117 -13.39 -12.77 -23.80
C ALA A 117 -11.98 -12.15 -23.76
N LEU A 118 -11.35 -12.09 -24.92
CA LEU A 118 -10.14 -11.32 -25.17
C LEU A 118 -10.52 -9.95 -25.73
N LEU A 119 -9.86 -8.90 -25.23
CA LEU A 119 -9.84 -7.59 -25.86
C LEU A 119 -8.56 -7.50 -26.67
N ALA A 120 -8.66 -7.12 -27.94
CA ALA A 120 -7.52 -6.90 -28.82
C ALA A 120 -7.53 -5.48 -29.36
N LEU A 121 -6.38 -4.83 -29.35
CA LEU A 121 -6.18 -3.48 -29.87
C LEU A 121 -6.20 -3.50 -31.40
N THR A 122 -6.93 -2.57 -32.02
CA THR A 122 -6.89 -2.36 -33.47
C THR A 122 -5.70 -1.49 -33.87
N ASP A 123 -5.40 -1.42 -35.16
CA ASP A 123 -4.35 -0.52 -35.67
C ASP A 123 -4.71 0.95 -35.41
N ASP A 124 -5.98 1.34 -35.62
CA ASP A 124 -6.49 2.67 -35.28
C ASP A 124 -6.36 2.97 -33.78
N GLY A 125 -6.68 1.98 -32.93
CA GLY A 125 -6.49 2.07 -31.48
C GLY A 125 -5.03 2.28 -31.08
N ARG A 126 -4.11 1.62 -31.79
CA ARG A 126 -2.67 1.75 -31.59
C ARG A 126 -2.16 3.13 -31.99
N GLU A 127 -2.53 3.61 -33.17
CA GLU A 127 -2.13 4.94 -33.63
C GLU A 127 -2.66 6.04 -32.69
N LEU A 128 -3.95 5.95 -32.32
CA LEU A 128 -4.58 6.92 -31.44
C LEU A 128 -3.89 6.97 -30.07
N VAL A 129 -3.63 5.82 -29.45
CA VAL A 129 -3.02 5.78 -28.11
C VAL A 129 -1.57 6.28 -28.14
N ASP A 130 -0.82 6.03 -29.20
CA ASP A 130 0.55 6.53 -29.32
C ASP A 130 0.58 8.06 -29.46
N ARG A 131 -0.31 8.64 -30.27
CA ARG A 131 -0.48 10.10 -30.37
C ARG A 131 -0.92 10.72 -29.05
N ALA A 132 -1.88 10.12 -28.36
CA ALA A 132 -2.36 10.57 -27.05
C ALA A 132 -1.25 10.46 -25.97
N THR A 133 -0.43 9.40 -26.03
CA THR A 133 0.71 9.20 -25.12
C THR A 133 1.75 10.29 -25.32
N ALA A 134 2.06 10.67 -26.58
CA ALA A 134 2.98 11.76 -26.87
C ALA A 134 2.50 13.10 -26.28
N ALA A 135 1.22 13.43 -26.44
CA ALA A 135 0.63 14.63 -25.85
C ALA A 135 0.68 14.59 -24.31
N LEU A 136 0.29 13.48 -23.69
CA LEU A 136 0.36 13.34 -22.23
C LEU A 136 1.80 13.41 -21.70
N ASN A 137 2.77 12.84 -22.40
CA ASN A 137 4.18 12.97 -22.03
C ASN A 137 4.63 14.43 -22.03
N ALA A 138 4.32 15.17 -23.10
CA ALA A 138 4.71 16.57 -23.23
C ALA A 138 3.98 17.49 -22.23
N ASP A 139 2.67 17.32 -22.12
CA ASP A 139 1.80 18.28 -21.45
C ASP A 139 1.46 17.91 -20.00
N VAL A 140 1.77 16.69 -19.56
CA VAL A 140 1.40 16.19 -18.22
C VAL A 140 2.51 15.42 -17.52
N PHE A 141 3.03 14.34 -18.10
CA PHE A 141 3.89 13.38 -17.38
C PHE A 141 5.34 13.85 -17.23
N ALA A 142 5.88 14.64 -18.17
CA ALA A 142 7.21 15.24 -18.02
C ALA A 142 7.24 16.29 -16.90
N ASP A 143 6.10 16.94 -16.65
CA ASP A 143 5.97 17.91 -15.58
C ASP A 143 4.58 17.86 -14.90
N PRO A 144 4.39 16.93 -13.95
CA PRO A 144 3.10 16.79 -13.26
C PRO A 144 2.80 17.96 -12.31
N GLY A 145 3.75 18.86 -12.04
CA GLY A 145 3.64 19.82 -10.93
C GLY A 145 4.31 21.18 -11.06
N SER A 146 5.24 21.45 -11.98
CA SER A 146 6.00 22.72 -11.97
C SER A 146 5.16 23.94 -12.37
N ALA A 147 4.16 23.77 -13.23
CA ALA A 147 3.20 24.83 -13.56
C ALA A 147 2.05 25.04 -12.55
N ALA A 148 1.80 24.08 -11.65
CA ALA A 148 0.67 24.07 -10.71
C ALA A 148 1.07 24.22 -9.24
N LEU A 149 2.31 23.88 -8.90
CA LEU A 149 2.89 23.99 -7.55
C LEU A 149 3.90 25.14 -7.44
N THR A 150 3.99 26.02 -8.44
CA THR A 150 4.69 27.30 -8.30
C THR A 150 3.91 28.18 -7.33
N PRO A 151 4.42 28.45 -6.12
CA PRO A 151 3.72 29.26 -5.15
C PRO A 151 3.89 30.72 -5.57
N GLN A 152 2.90 31.27 -6.28
CA GLN A 152 2.68 32.71 -6.30
C GLN A 152 2.10 33.12 -4.94
N ASN A 153 2.91 32.98 -3.88
CA ASN A 153 2.91 33.67 -2.59
C ASN A 153 3.53 32.78 -1.49
N SER A 154 4.60 33.31 -0.87
CA SER A 154 5.25 32.85 0.37
C SER A 154 6.24 31.67 0.35
N TRP A 155 7.12 31.56 -0.64
CA TRP A 155 8.29 30.66 -0.57
C TRP A 155 9.35 31.09 0.47
N ARG A 156 9.20 32.26 1.13
CA ARG A 156 10.20 32.83 2.05
C ARG A 156 10.26 32.21 3.45
N SER A 157 9.28 31.40 3.89
CA SER A 157 9.26 30.81 5.24
C SER A 157 10.02 29.47 5.37
N TRP A 158 10.28 28.76 4.27
CA TRP A 158 10.89 27.42 4.33
C TRP A 158 12.42 27.43 4.51
N ARG A 159 13.11 28.56 4.28
CA ARG A 159 14.58 28.65 4.48
C ARG A 159 14.99 28.71 5.95
N ALA A 160 14.06 28.88 6.89
CA ALA A 160 14.39 28.95 8.32
C ALA A 160 14.53 27.58 8.99
N CYS A 161 13.97 26.49 8.42
CA CYS A 161 13.92 25.20 9.13
C CYS A 161 14.81 24.09 8.55
N ALA A 162 15.51 24.29 7.43
CA ALA A 162 16.26 23.21 6.80
C ALA A 162 17.64 23.67 6.32
N ARG A 163 18.62 23.70 7.24
CA ARG A 163 20.01 23.49 6.87
C ARG A 163 20.85 22.94 8.02
N PRO A 164 21.52 21.79 7.79
CA PRO A 164 22.95 21.65 8.12
C PRO A 164 23.77 21.24 6.87
N PRO A 165 25.12 21.21 6.96
CA PRO A 165 26.00 21.50 5.83
C PRO A 165 26.32 20.28 4.96
N ALA A 166 26.85 20.60 3.77
CA ALA A 166 27.21 19.66 2.73
C ALA A 166 28.58 19.02 2.98
N THR A 167 28.71 17.74 2.62
CA THR A 167 29.93 17.16 2.05
C THR A 167 29.58 16.08 1.03
N SER A 168 30.24 16.16 -0.10
CA SER A 168 30.20 15.29 -1.28
C SER A 168 30.98 13.98 -1.08
N ALA A 169 30.48 12.85 -1.60
CA ALA A 169 31.15 12.03 -2.63
C ALA A 169 30.50 10.63 -2.83
N THR A 170 30.29 10.31 -4.12
CA THR A 170 30.29 8.99 -4.80
C THR A 170 29.39 7.82 -4.33
N ARG A 171 28.52 7.44 -5.29
CA ARG A 171 27.60 6.29 -5.40
C ARG A 171 28.08 4.95 -4.81
N ASP A 172 27.22 4.40 -3.96
CA ASP A 172 26.88 2.99 -3.86
C ASP A 172 25.34 2.86 -3.97
N ARG A 173 24.82 1.88 -4.73
CA ARG A 173 23.37 1.69 -4.95
C ARG A 173 22.78 0.71 -3.92
N SER A 174 22.99 1.01 -2.65
CA SER A 174 22.18 0.50 -1.55
C SER A 174 21.05 1.50 -1.28
N PRO A 175 19.80 1.07 -1.01
CA PRO A 175 18.72 2.00 -0.72
C PRO A 175 19.07 2.89 0.49
N SER A 176 18.87 4.19 0.36
CA SER A 176 19.13 5.18 1.41
C SER A 176 18.21 4.95 2.62
N PRO A 177 18.67 5.11 3.87
CA PRO A 177 17.81 5.05 5.08
C PRO A 177 16.59 5.99 5.02
N SER A 178 16.68 7.08 4.25
CA SER A 178 15.58 8.02 4.01
C SER A 178 14.43 7.47 3.16
N ASP A 179 14.60 6.28 2.56
CA ASP A 179 13.63 5.63 1.70
C ASP A 179 12.82 4.52 2.39
N MET A 180 13.17 4.16 3.63
CA MET A 180 12.50 3.13 4.41
C MET A 180 11.41 3.74 5.29
N ALA A 181 10.23 3.12 5.31
CA ALA A 181 9.17 3.46 6.24
C ALA A 181 9.36 2.62 7.51
N GLU A 182 9.34 3.27 8.66
CA GLU A 182 9.51 2.62 9.96
C GLU A 182 8.44 3.07 10.96
N PHE A 183 7.98 2.13 11.78
CA PHE A 183 7.21 2.42 12.97
C PHE A 183 7.44 1.36 14.04
N VAL A 184 7.28 1.77 15.30
CA VAL A 184 7.37 0.90 16.47
C VAL A 184 6.03 0.90 17.17
N LEU A 185 5.57 -0.28 17.58
CA LEU A 185 4.40 -0.46 18.44
C LEU A 185 4.84 -1.10 19.75
N GLU A 186 4.34 -0.58 20.86
CA GLU A 186 4.58 -1.13 22.19
C GLU A 186 3.25 -1.50 22.82
N ARG A 187 3.19 -2.68 23.45
CA ARG A 187 1.99 -3.15 24.14
C ARG A 187 2.37 -3.88 25.43
N LEU A 188 1.75 -3.48 26.53
CA LEU A 188 1.76 -4.25 27.76
C LEU A 188 0.74 -5.40 27.66
N ILE A 189 1.19 -6.63 27.87
CA ILE A 189 0.39 -7.84 27.86
C ILE A 189 0.48 -8.48 29.25
N ARG A 190 -0.66 -8.74 29.89
CA ARG A 190 -0.74 -9.28 31.26
C ARG A 190 -0.56 -10.81 31.29
N ALA A 191 0.57 -11.27 30.75
CA ALA A 191 0.96 -12.67 30.72
C ALA A 191 2.48 -12.81 30.89
N PRO A 192 2.97 -13.97 31.38
CA PRO A 192 4.40 -14.26 31.44
C PRO A 192 5.06 -14.18 30.06
N ARG A 193 6.31 -13.73 30.02
CA ARG A 193 7.05 -13.50 28.77
C ARG A 193 7.15 -14.77 27.91
N GLU A 194 7.33 -15.92 28.55
CA GLU A 194 7.40 -17.22 27.89
C GLU A 194 6.07 -17.57 27.20
N THR A 195 4.94 -17.22 27.81
CA THR A 195 3.61 -17.40 27.23
C THR A 195 3.41 -16.48 26.03
N VAL A 196 3.75 -15.19 26.17
CA VAL A 196 3.62 -14.21 25.08
C VAL A 196 4.48 -14.62 23.88
N PHE A 197 5.73 -15.03 24.13
CA PHE A 197 6.65 -15.51 23.10
C PHE A 197 6.12 -16.74 22.37
N ALA A 198 5.63 -17.76 23.11
CA ALA A 198 5.10 -18.98 22.52
C ALA A 198 3.85 -18.71 21.66
N VAL A 199 2.95 -17.85 22.14
CA VAL A 199 1.74 -17.43 21.41
C VAL A 199 2.10 -16.64 20.14
N ALA A 200 3.14 -15.81 20.18
CA ALA A 200 3.61 -15.05 19.02
C ALA A 200 4.16 -15.93 17.87
N LEU A 201 4.66 -17.12 18.19
CA LEU A 201 5.17 -18.10 17.23
C LEU A 201 4.11 -19.12 16.74
N ASP A 202 2.84 -19.00 17.16
CA ASP A 202 1.76 -19.88 16.71
C ASP A 202 1.23 -19.47 15.31
N PRO A 203 1.46 -20.29 14.25
CA PRO A 203 0.95 -20.00 12.91
C PRO A 203 -0.58 -20.03 12.82
N GLY A 204 -1.24 -20.81 13.67
CA GLY A 204 -2.69 -20.90 13.75
C GLY A 204 -3.30 -19.61 14.29
N LEU A 205 -2.69 -19.02 15.32
CA LEU A 205 -3.11 -17.72 15.83
C LEU A 205 -2.87 -16.60 14.80
N HIS A 206 -1.75 -16.65 14.08
CA HIS A 206 -1.49 -15.70 12.99
C HIS A 206 -2.65 -15.70 11.98
N LEU A 207 -3.07 -16.88 11.52
CA LEU A 207 -4.21 -17.02 10.61
C LEU A 207 -5.52 -16.49 11.19
N ARG A 208 -5.81 -16.77 12.47
CA ARG A 208 -7.04 -16.27 13.13
C ARG A 208 -7.02 -14.75 13.23
N SER A 209 -5.88 -14.16 13.59
CA SER A 209 -5.71 -12.69 13.71
C SER A 209 -5.85 -11.96 12.36
N MET A 210 -5.62 -12.67 11.25
CA MET A 210 -5.67 -12.11 9.89
C MET A 210 -6.90 -12.56 9.07
N ALA A 211 -7.85 -13.28 9.68
CA ALA A 211 -9.02 -13.85 9.00
C ALA A 211 -9.85 -12.79 8.25
N ARG A 212 -9.91 -11.56 8.76
CA ARG A 212 -10.60 -10.41 8.13
C ARG A 212 -10.04 -10.03 6.76
N TYR A 213 -8.75 -10.31 6.50
CA TYR A 213 -8.07 -9.99 5.25
C TYR A 213 -8.06 -11.17 4.27
N SER A 214 -8.89 -12.19 4.51
CA SER A 214 -8.94 -13.43 3.73
C SER A 214 -7.55 -14.09 3.61
N GLU A 215 -6.72 -13.92 4.64
CA GLU A 215 -5.39 -14.51 4.64
C GLU A 215 -5.49 -16.03 4.74
N THR A 216 -4.76 -16.69 3.84
CA THR A 216 -4.71 -18.13 3.72
C THR A 216 -3.24 -18.55 3.66
N MET A 217 -2.87 -19.53 4.48
CA MET A 217 -1.55 -20.14 4.42
C MET A 217 -1.53 -21.09 3.22
N VAL A 218 -0.77 -20.71 2.18
CA VAL A 218 -0.65 -21.49 0.94
C VAL A 218 0.41 -22.57 1.09
N GLU A 219 1.50 -22.26 1.81
CA GLU A 219 2.56 -23.21 2.15
C GLU A 219 2.89 -23.02 3.63
N ALA A 220 2.67 -24.07 4.42
CA ALA A 220 2.94 -24.09 5.85
C ALA A 220 4.44 -24.34 6.13
N PRO A 221 4.93 -23.98 7.33
CA PRO A 221 6.25 -24.41 7.80
C PRO A 221 6.37 -25.94 7.77
N ALA A 222 7.56 -26.46 7.47
CA ALA A 222 7.81 -27.89 7.37
C ALA A 222 7.46 -28.65 8.66
N ASP A 223 7.72 -28.03 9.82
CA ASP A 223 7.48 -28.61 11.15
C ASP A 223 6.17 -28.11 11.79
N GLY A 224 5.33 -27.38 11.04
CA GLY A 224 4.05 -26.86 11.52
C GLY A 224 4.13 -25.73 12.55
N VAL A 225 5.33 -25.28 12.92
CA VAL A 225 5.62 -24.18 13.85
C VAL A 225 6.54 -23.14 13.22
N PHE A 226 6.52 -21.91 13.71
CA PHE A 226 7.52 -20.90 13.33
C PHE A 226 8.83 -21.13 14.07
N GLY A 227 9.68 -22.01 13.51
CA GLY A 227 11.05 -22.24 13.96
C GLY A 227 12.09 -21.39 13.21
N GLU A 228 13.35 -21.48 13.64
CA GLU A 228 14.48 -20.79 13.00
C GLU A 228 14.60 -21.23 11.53
N GLY A 229 14.63 -20.26 10.61
CA GLY A 229 14.68 -20.52 9.17
C GLY A 229 13.37 -21.00 8.56
N ALA A 230 12.28 -21.10 9.34
CA ALA A 230 10.99 -21.52 8.82
C ALA A 230 10.48 -20.52 7.77
N THR A 231 10.14 -21.04 6.58
CA THR A 231 9.51 -20.24 5.53
C THR A 231 8.03 -20.52 5.47
N VAL A 232 7.23 -19.47 5.34
CA VAL A 232 5.79 -19.55 5.20
C VAL A 232 5.33 -18.68 4.05
N THR A 233 4.37 -19.18 3.28
CA THR A 233 3.79 -18.44 2.17
C THR A 233 2.31 -18.15 2.40
N TRP A 234 2.00 -16.87 2.48
CA TRP A 234 0.67 -16.32 2.69
C TRP A 234 0.04 -15.89 1.38
N ARG A 235 -1.28 -15.98 1.30
CA ARG A 235 -2.10 -15.29 0.30
C ARG A 235 -3.18 -14.51 1.02
N ALA A 236 -3.16 -13.19 0.86
CA ALA A 236 -4.11 -12.30 1.49
C ALA A 236 -4.69 -11.30 0.48
N ARG A 237 -5.74 -10.58 0.90
CA ARG A 237 -6.36 -9.50 0.13
C ARG A 237 -6.36 -8.22 0.95
N HIS A 238 -5.54 -7.25 0.54
CA HIS A 238 -5.50 -5.92 1.14
C HIS A 238 -5.86 -4.90 0.07
N PHE A 239 -6.69 -3.91 0.42
CA PHE A 239 -7.26 -2.95 -0.54
C PHE A 239 -7.98 -3.61 -1.75
N GLY A 240 -8.45 -4.85 -1.59
CA GLY A 240 -9.09 -5.62 -2.67
C GLY A 240 -8.11 -6.30 -3.65
N ILE A 241 -6.80 -6.13 -3.46
CA ILE A 241 -5.73 -6.70 -4.30
C ILE A 241 -5.27 -8.03 -3.67
N PRO A 242 -5.37 -9.16 -4.39
CA PRO A 242 -4.77 -10.40 -3.91
C PRO A 242 -3.26 -10.33 -4.07
N PHE A 243 -2.52 -10.60 -3.00
CA PHE A 243 -1.06 -10.77 -3.08
C PHE A 243 -0.62 -12.05 -2.40
N ARG A 244 0.58 -12.50 -2.80
CA ARG A 244 1.27 -13.63 -2.20
C ARG A 244 2.53 -13.11 -1.52
N LEU A 245 2.68 -13.42 -0.23
CA LEU A 245 3.82 -13.00 0.59
C LEU A 245 4.52 -14.26 1.09
N ARG A 246 5.76 -14.48 0.67
CA ARG A 246 6.65 -15.51 1.23
C ARG A 246 7.61 -14.84 2.20
N SER A 247 7.59 -15.31 3.44
CA SER A 247 8.41 -14.79 4.54
C SER A 247 9.28 -15.88 5.15
N ILE A 248 10.31 -15.48 5.89
CA ILE A 248 11.18 -16.34 6.68
C ILE A 248 11.31 -15.78 8.09
N VAL A 249 11.22 -16.66 9.08
CA VAL A 249 11.49 -16.37 10.49
C VAL A 249 12.95 -16.70 10.79
N TYR A 250 13.66 -15.83 11.50
CA TYR A 250 15.08 -15.98 11.82
C TYR A 250 15.46 -15.15 13.05
N ASP A 251 16.68 -15.32 13.56
CA ASP A 251 17.18 -14.66 14.78
C ASP A 251 16.27 -14.91 15.99
N ILE A 252 15.77 -16.14 16.17
CA ILE A 252 14.94 -16.51 17.32
C ILE A 252 15.83 -16.63 18.58
N ASP A 253 15.56 -15.81 19.60
CA ASP A 253 16.18 -15.83 20.93
C ASP A 253 15.09 -16.04 22.00
N PRO A 254 14.70 -17.28 22.33
CA PRO A 254 13.63 -17.52 23.29
C PRO A 254 14.00 -17.10 24.71
N PRO A 255 13.11 -16.44 25.48
CA PRO A 255 11.79 -15.89 25.10
C PRO A 255 11.87 -14.38 24.75
N ARG A 256 13.06 -13.87 24.41
CA ARG A 256 13.37 -12.44 24.28
C ARG A 256 12.93 -11.85 22.94
N GLY A 257 12.88 -12.62 21.86
CA GLY A 257 12.47 -12.08 20.57
C GLY A 257 12.73 -12.98 19.38
N PHE A 258 12.27 -12.51 18.21
CA PHE A 258 12.55 -13.10 16.92
C PHE A 258 12.34 -12.07 15.80
N ARG A 259 12.80 -12.39 14.60
CA ARG A 259 12.60 -11.56 13.41
C ARG A 259 11.92 -12.34 12.30
N ASP A 260 11.16 -11.63 11.48
CA ASP A 260 10.69 -12.15 10.21
C ASP A 260 10.91 -11.14 9.09
N ARG A 261 11.20 -11.65 7.89
CA ARG A 261 11.35 -10.82 6.70
C ARG A 261 10.68 -11.42 5.49
N GLN A 262 10.26 -10.56 4.59
CA GLN A 262 9.82 -10.97 3.25
C GLN A 262 11.00 -11.48 2.43
N ILE A 263 10.86 -12.69 1.87
CA ILE A 263 11.73 -13.20 0.80
C ILE A 263 11.20 -12.78 -0.57
N ALA A 264 9.89 -12.89 -0.78
CA ALA A 264 9.22 -12.51 -2.02
C ALA A 264 7.80 -12.04 -1.74
N GLY A 265 7.38 -10.92 -2.29
CA GLY A 265 6.04 -10.40 -2.01
C GLY A 265 5.79 -8.98 -2.51
N PRO A 266 4.73 -8.33 -2.04
CA PRO A 266 4.27 -7.04 -2.54
C PRO A 266 5.15 -5.87 -2.12
N PHE A 267 6.00 -6.03 -1.10
CA PHE A 267 6.95 -4.99 -0.70
C PHE A 267 8.24 -5.10 -1.52
N GLY A 268 8.99 -4.01 -1.64
CA GLY A 268 10.37 -4.15 -2.10
C GLY A 268 11.27 -4.70 -0.99
N SER A 269 10.98 -4.37 0.27
CA SER A 269 11.45 -5.10 1.46
C SER A 269 10.45 -4.95 2.59
N PHE A 270 10.40 -5.94 3.47
CA PHE A 270 9.62 -5.94 4.70
C PHE A 270 10.39 -6.72 5.75
N LEU A 271 10.62 -6.10 6.90
CA LEU A 271 11.26 -6.64 8.08
C LEU A 271 10.36 -6.32 9.26
N HIS A 272 10.17 -7.31 10.12
CA HIS A 272 9.42 -7.19 11.34
C HIS A 272 10.24 -7.84 12.46
N GLU A 273 10.48 -7.09 13.51
CA GLU A 273 11.22 -7.53 14.68
C GLU A 273 10.29 -7.51 15.89
N HIS A 274 10.28 -8.61 16.61
CA HIS A 274 9.52 -8.82 17.84
C HIS A 274 10.49 -8.89 19.02
N VAL A 275 10.32 -8.00 20.00
CA VAL A 275 11.08 -8.00 21.26
C VAL A 275 10.13 -8.08 22.43
N PHE A 276 10.45 -8.93 23.41
CA PHE A 276 9.66 -9.15 24.61
C PHE A 276 10.49 -8.82 25.86
N GLU A 277 10.05 -7.81 26.60
CA GLU A 277 10.69 -7.32 27.81
C GLU A 277 9.86 -7.69 29.04
N GLU A 278 10.51 -8.07 30.13
CA GLU A 278 9.84 -8.27 31.41
C GLU A 278 9.28 -6.95 31.93
N HIS A 279 8.06 -7.00 32.47
CA HIS A 279 7.43 -5.87 33.13
C HIS A 279 6.75 -6.34 34.43
N PRO A 280 6.69 -5.52 35.49
CA PRO A 280 6.07 -5.94 36.76
C PRO A 280 4.62 -6.44 36.64
N GLU A 281 3.89 -5.97 35.62
CA GLU A 281 2.50 -6.35 35.35
C GLU A 281 2.35 -7.41 34.24
N GLY A 282 3.45 -7.97 33.72
CA GLY A 282 3.44 -8.95 32.63
C GLY A 282 4.63 -8.79 31.68
N THR A 283 4.34 -8.52 30.41
CA THR A 283 5.36 -8.43 29.35
C THR A 283 5.11 -7.21 28.49
N ILE A 284 6.15 -6.42 28.20
CA ILE A 284 6.10 -5.41 27.13
C ILE A 284 6.53 -6.09 25.83
N MET A 285 5.60 -6.15 24.87
CA MET A 285 5.88 -6.54 23.49
C MET A 285 6.16 -5.29 22.67
N ARG A 286 7.36 -5.22 22.08
CA ARG A 286 7.76 -4.17 21.15
C ARG A 286 7.94 -4.76 19.76
N ASP A 287 7.16 -4.24 18.82
CA ASP A 287 7.22 -4.60 17.41
C ASP A 287 7.82 -3.46 16.60
N THR A 288 8.94 -3.71 15.94
CA THR A 288 9.59 -2.77 15.02
C THR A 288 9.36 -3.23 13.59
N ILE A 289 8.67 -2.42 12.79
CA ILE A 289 8.36 -2.75 11.40
C ILE A 289 9.12 -1.78 10.51
N VAL A 290 9.91 -2.34 9.58
CA VAL A 290 10.66 -1.59 8.58
C VAL A 290 10.31 -2.12 7.20
N PHE A 291 9.81 -1.27 6.31
CA PHE A 291 9.41 -1.69 4.97
C PHE A 291 9.62 -0.62 3.91
N HIS A 292 9.67 -1.03 2.64
CA HIS A 292 9.61 -0.10 1.52
C HIS A 292 8.66 -0.55 0.41
N SER A 293 7.90 0.41 -0.13
CA SER A 293 7.00 0.20 -1.27
C SER A 293 7.80 -0.04 -2.56
N PRO A 294 7.31 -0.89 -3.49
CA PRO A 294 7.96 -1.09 -4.79
C PRO A 294 7.73 0.04 -5.80
N LEU A 295 6.86 1.04 -5.52
CA LEU A 295 6.29 1.95 -6.53
C LEU A 295 7.08 3.24 -6.87
N GLY A 296 8.39 3.33 -6.60
CA GLY A 296 9.22 4.45 -7.07
C GLY A 296 8.83 5.85 -6.53
N PRO A 297 9.39 6.97 -7.07
CA PRO A 297 9.35 8.30 -6.43
C PRO A 297 7.97 8.92 -6.22
N LEU A 298 7.05 8.72 -7.16
CA LEU A 298 5.72 9.32 -7.13
C LEU A 298 4.75 8.54 -6.22
N GLY A 299 4.97 7.23 -6.02
CA GLY A 299 4.25 6.40 -5.05
C GLY A 299 4.80 6.49 -3.63
N ARG A 300 6.11 6.77 -3.47
CA ARG A 300 6.82 6.75 -2.18
C ARG A 300 6.29 7.68 -1.08
N LEU A 301 5.63 8.78 -1.38
CA LEU A 301 5.14 9.70 -0.33
C LEU A 301 3.71 9.39 0.11
N VAL A 302 2.82 9.13 -0.86
CA VAL A 302 1.41 8.80 -0.62
C VAL A 302 1.28 7.39 -0.06
N ASP A 303 2.04 6.43 -0.60
CA ASP A 303 2.14 5.09 -0.01
C ASP A 303 2.76 5.18 1.39
N ARG A 304 3.85 5.92 1.60
CA ARG A 304 4.52 5.92 2.91
C ARG A 304 3.67 6.48 4.03
N VAL A 305 2.73 7.39 3.80
CA VAL A 305 1.83 7.86 4.87
C VAL A 305 0.62 6.93 5.01
N ILE A 306 -0.04 6.58 3.91
CA ILE A 306 -1.26 5.77 3.93
C ILE A 306 -0.96 4.30 4.25
N LEU A 307 0.03 3.69 3.58
CA LEU A 307 0.48 2.32 3.82
C LEU A 307 1.11 2.18 5.20
N ARG A 308 1.89 3.17 5.69
CA ARG A 308 2.41 3.12 7.07
C ARG A 308 1.30 3.13 8.10
N GLU A 309 0.34 4.04 7.97
CA GLU A 309 -0.79 4.09 8.90
C GLU A 309 -1.67 2.85 8.79
N TYR A 310 -1.88 2.33 7.59
CA TYR A 310 -2.57 1.06 7.36
C TYR A 310 -1.85 -0.12 8.02
N MET A 311 -0.55 -0.27 7.77
CA MET A 311 0.28 -1.33 8.35
C MET A 311 0.33 -1.21 9.86
N ARG A 312 0.46 0.02 10.40
CA ARG A 312 0.40 0.27 11.84
C ARG A 312 -0.90 -0.26 12.44
N ARG A 313 -2.06 0.08 11.86
CA ARG A 313 -3.36 -0.41 12.31
C ARG A 313 -3.52 -1.92 12.19
N LEU A 314 -3.02 -2.50 11.10
CA LEU A 314 -3.08 -3.95 10.87
C LEU A 314 -2.26 -4.71 11.92
N ILE A 315 -1.05 -4.23 12.24
CA ILE A 315 -0.21 -4.85 13.27
C ILE A 315 -0.79 -4.58 14.67
N GLU A 316 -1.36 -3.39 14.92
CA GLU A 316 -2.07 -3.09 16.17
C GLU A 316 -3.26 -4.03 16.40
N GLU A 317 -4.10 -4.26 15.39
CA GLU A 317 -5.22 -5.23 15.41
C GLU A 317 -4.70 -6.65 15.68
N ARG A 318 -3.59 -7.06 15.06
CA ARG A 318 -2.95 -8.36 15.31
C ARG A 318 -2.44 -8.49 16.74
N ASN A 319 -1.81 -7.44 17.27
CA ASN A 319 -1.26 -7.42 18.61
C ASN A 319 -2.34 -7.43 19.69
N GLU A 320 -3.53 -6.87 19.40
CA GLU A 320 -4.71 -7.02 20.25
C GLU A 320 -5.17 -8.47 20.36
N HIS A 321 -5.25 -9.19 19.24
CA HIS A 321 -5.62 -10.61 19.24
C HIS A 321 -4.58 -11.47 19.97
N LEU A 322 -3.29 -11.19 19.74
CA LEU A 322 -2.19 -11.88 20.42
C LEU A 322 -2.23 -11.65 21.93
N ALA A 323 -2.41 -10.40 22.36
CA ALA A 323 -2.53 -10.06 23.77
C ALA A 323 -3.71 -10.77 24.43
N ALA A 324 -4.88 -10.76 23.78
CA ALA A 324 -6.07 -11.43 24.29
C ALA A 324 -5.86 -12.94 24.47
N GLU A 325 -5.22 -13.61 23.50
CA GLU A 325 -4.92 -15.03 23.59
C GLU A 325 -3.91 -15.34 24.70
N ALA A 326 -2.84 -14.54 24.81
CA ALA A 326 -1.81 -14.73 25.83
C ALA A 326 -2.35 -14.51 27.25
N GLU A 327 -3.18 -13.48 27.45
CA GLU A 327 -3.83 -13.20 28.74
C GLU A 327 -4.85 -14.28 29.10
N ALA A 328 -5.60 -14.80 28.12
CA ALA A 328 -6.51 -15.92 28.34
C ALA A 328 -5.76 -17.21 28.73
N ALA A 329 -4.64 -17.50 28.06
CA ALA A 329 -3.79 -18.64 28.38
C ALA A 329 -3.17 -18.54 29.80
N ALA A 330 -2.75 -17.33 30.20
CA ALA A 330 -2.25 -17.07 31.55
C ALA A 330 -3.34 -17.17 32.62
N GLY A 331 -4.55 -16.65 32.34
CA GLY A 331 -5.70 -16.70 33.24
C GLY A 331 -6.27 -18.11 33.44
N ALA A 332 -6.18 -18.98 32.42
CA ALA A 332 -6.50 -20.40 32.54
C ALA A 332 -5.48 -21.19 33.39
N GLY A 333 -4.36 -20.56 33.75
CA GLY A 333 -3.18 -21.19 34.35
C GLY A 333 -2.92 -20.98 35.85
N GLY A 334 -3.82 -20.43 36.68
CA GLY A 334 -3.53 -20.35 38.13
C GLY A 334 -4.73 -20.23 39.10
N PRO A 335 -4.58 -20.61 40.39
CA PRO A 335 -3.84 -21.74 40.97
C PRO A 335 -4.82 -22.86 41.40
N GLY A 336 -4.50 -24.13 41.09
CA GLY A 336 -5.18 -25.28 41.69
C GLY A 336 -5.63 -26.38 40.74
N ARG A 337 -4.69 -27.14 40.19
CA ARG A 337 -4.88 -28.59 40.04
C ARG A 337 -3.61 -29.28 40.50
N THR A 338 -3.63 -29.75 41.75
CA THR A 338 -2.79 -30.85 42.20
C THR A 338 -2.99 -32.01 41.23
N LEU A 339 -1.91 -32.42 40.55
CA LEU A 339 -1.86 -33.70 39.88
C LEU A 339 -1.90 -34.80 40.96
N PRO A 340 -2.78 -35.80 40.86
CA PRO A 340 -2.76 -36.93 41.78
C PRO A 340 -1.48 -37.75 41.55
N ALA A 341 -0.97 -38.28 42.66
CA ALA A 341 0.28 -39.03 42.79
C ALA A 341 0.34 -40.32 41.96
#